data_AF-A0A1G7PPG5-F1
#
_entry.id   AF-A0A1G7PPG5-F1
#
_cell.length_a   1.000
_cell.length_b   1.000
_cell.length_c   1.000
_cell.angle_alpha   90.00
_cell.angle_beta   90.00
_cell.angle_gamma   90.00
#
_symmetry.space_group_name_H-M   'P 1'
#
loop_
_entity.id
_entity.type
_entity.pdbx_description
1 polymer ?
#
loop_
_entity_poly.entity_id
_entity_poly.type
_entity_poly.pdbx_seq_one_letter_code
_entity_poly.pdbx_strand_id
1 'polypeptide(L)'
;MFKWLRKLGGDDADGDAEAAADAVHAVEPGPGFFVPGHADRAAAAEAVDAIAERLGRVLKGAVSEQRYAGLVYDHDGTRYRSDVGEIDPRTGETVVCILHQDEREQYLICTPKRGADAGLPLLVSDTEVEKAVVFRDS
;
A
#
# COMPACT_ATOMS: atom_id res chain seq x y z
N MET A 1 -28.77 -31.88 -28.82
CA MET A 1 -29.05 -31.56 -30.24
C MET A 1 -29.18 -30.04 -30.28
N PHE A 2 -28.22 -29.24 -30.72
CA PHE A 2 -27.42 -29.27 -31.95
C PHE A 2 -25.95 -28.88 -31.71
N LYS A 3 -25.07 -29.56 -32.46
CA LYS A 3 -23.66 -29.23 -32.68
C LYS A 3 -23.58 -28.08 -33.70
N TRP A 4 -22.71 -27.11 -33.46
CA TRP A 4 -22.06 -26.39 -34.55
C TRP A 4 -20.58 -26.21 -34.24
N LEU A 5 -19.74 -26.71 -35.16
CA LEU A 5 -18.30 -26.84 -35.07
C LEU A 5 -17.73 -26.38 -36.41
N ARG A 6 -16.83 -25.38 -36.38
CA ARG A 6 -15.56 -25.25 -37.13
C ARG A 6 -15.15 -23.77 -37.16
N LYS A 7 -14.00 -23.37 -36.60
CA LYS A 7 -12.60 -23.64 -36.98
C LYS A 7 -12.07 -22.59 -37.98
N LEU A 8 -11.17 -21.70 -37.54
CA LEU A 8 -9.78 -21.53 -38.02
C LEU A 8 -9.14 -20.18 -37.60
N GLY A 9 -7.88 -20.26 -37.16
CA GLY A 9 -6.88 -19.17 -37.13
C GLY A 9 -7.02 -18.24 -35.93
N GLY A 10 -6.01 -17.95 -35.12
CA GLY A 10 -4.56 -17.95 -35.29
C GLY A 10 -4.04 -16.79 -34.44
N ASP A 11 -2.84 -16.92 -33.88
CA ASP A 11 -2.16 -15.96 -33.00
C ASP A 11 -2.81 -15.76 -31.62
N ASP A 12 -2.57 -16.72 -30.72
CA ASP A 12 -2.54 -16.42 -29.29
C ASP A 12 -1.25 -15.63 -29.02
N ALA A 13 -1.34 -14.31 -29.14
CA ALA A 13 -0.42 -13.41 -28.50
C ALA A 13 -0.54 -13.67 -26.99
N ASP A 14 0.57 -14.09 -26.37
CA ASP A 14 0.79 -14.06 -24.93
C ASP A 14 0.57 -12.61 -24.45
N GLY A 15 -0.68 -12.28 -24.19
CA GLY A 15 -1.05 -11.16 -23.37
C GLY A 15 -0.96 -11.63 -21.94
N ASP A 16 0.16 -11.31 -21.29
CA ASP A 16 0.24 -11.20 -19.84
C ASP A 16 -0.84 -10.21 -19.38
N ALA A 17 -2.06 -10.70 -19.24
CA ALA A 17 -3.07 -10.09 -18.41
C ALA A 17 -2.63 -10.38 -16.98
N GLU A 18 -1.74 -9.53 -16.48
CA GLU A 18 -1.49 -9.38 -15.06
C GLU A 18 -2.87 -9.30 -14.40
N ALA A 19 -3.23 -10.37 -13.70
CA ALA A 19 -4.50 -10.44 -13.01
C ALA A 19 -4.46 -9.35 -11.96
N ALA A 20 -5.08 -8.21 -12.26
CA ALA A 20 -5.43 -7.22 -11.26
C ALA A 20 -6.24 -7.97 -10.21
N ALA A 21 -5.58 -8.33 -9.11
CA ALA A 21 -6.22 -8.92 -7.96
C ALA A 21 -7.44 -8.06 -7.64
N ASP A 22 -8.61 -8.69 -7.48
CA ASP A 22 -9.85 -8.01 -7.12
C ASP A 22 -9.56 -7.11 -5.91
N ALA A 23 -9.44 -5.80 -6.15
CA ALA A 23 -9.07 -4.87 -5.09
C ALA A 23 -10.21 -4.89 -4.07
N VAL A 24 -9.92 -5.35 -2.86
CA VAL A 24 -10.89 -5.51 -1.76
C VAL A 24 -11.53 -4.17 -1.38
N HIS A 25 -10.84 -3.08 -1.70
CA HIS A 25 -11.24 -1.71 -1.45
C HIS A 25 -10.86 -0.78 -2.62
N ALA A 26 -11.40 0.43 -2.62
CA ALA A 26 -11.07 1.42 -3.66
C ALA A 26 -9.60 1.84 -3.57
N VAL A 27 -8.95 2.02 -4.73
CA VAL A 27 -7.61 2.57 -4.84
C VAL A 27 -7.66 3.82 -5.73
N GLU A 28 -7.21 4.96 -5.20
CA GLU A 28 -7.27 6.26 -5.88
C GLU A 28 -5.87 6.87 -6.09
N PRO A 29 -5.64 7.57 -7.20
CA PRO A 29 -4.36 8.23 -7.46
C PRO A 29 -4.22 9.53 -6.66
N GLY A 30 -3.18 9.64 -5.84
CA GLY A 30 -2.92 10.73 -4.91
C GLY A 30 -1.93 11.80 -5.41
N PRO A 31 -1.27 12.51 -4.48
CA PRO A 31 -0.25 13.50 -4.81
C PRO A 31 1.05 12.86 -5.33
N GLY A 32 2.01 13.69 -5.74
CA GLY A 32 3.37 13.23 -6.01
C GLY A 32 4.05 12.68 -4.74
N PHE A 33 4.99 11.76 -4.92
CA PHE A 33 5.70 11.12 -3.81
C PHE A 33 6.45 12.13 -2.92
N PHE A 34 6.24 12.04 -1.61
CA PHE A 34 7.01 12.78 -0.61
C PHE A 34 7.08 12.00 0.71
N VAL A 35 8.05 12.36 1.56
CA VAL A 35 8.23 11.81 2.91
C VAL A 35 8.56 12.97 3.87
N PRO A 36 7.89 13.09 5.03
CA PRO A 36 8.15 14.16 5.99
C PRO A 36 9.61 14.20 6.45
N GLY A 37 10.19 15.40 6.50
CA GLY A 37 11.59 15.59 6.88
C GLY A 37 12.60 15.41 5.75
N HIS A 38 12.18 14.99 4.55
CA HIS A 38 13.04 14.86 3.38
C HIS A 38 12.67 15.87 2.30
N ALA A 39 13.62 16.70 1.87
CA ALA A 39 13.44 17.65 0.77
C ALA A 39 13.79 17.06 -0.60
N ASP A 40 14.60 15.99 -0.63
CA ASP A 40 15.05 15.32 -1.84
C ASP A 40 14.31 14.00 -2.04
N ARG A 41 13.85 13.74 -3.28
CA ARG A 41 13.06 12.56 -3.63
C ARG A 41 13.86 11.27 -3.49
N ALA A 42 15.14 11.27 -3.88
CA ALA A 42 15.96 10.07 -3.82
C ALA A 42 16.23 9.68 -2.36
N ALA A 43 16.57 10.66 -1.51
CA ALA A 43 16.73 10.44 -0.08
C ALA A 43 15.43 9.98 0.61
N ALA A 44 14.27 10.53 0.20
CA ALA A 44 12.97 10.09 0.69
C ALA A 44 12.68 8.63 0.30
N ALA A 45 13.01 8.24 -0.94
CA ALA A 45 12.83 6.88 -1.41
C ALA A 45 13.72 5.90 -0.65
N GLU A 46 15.01 6.21 -0.50
CA GLU A 46 15.96 5.40 0.25
C GLU A 46 15.52 5.18 1.70
N ALA A 47 14.99 6.22 2.35
CA ALA A 47 14.47 6.12 3.71
C ALA A 47 13.28 5.15 3.80
N VAL A 48 12.34 5.23 2.86
CA VAL A 48 11.17 4.33 2.81
C VAL A 48 11.59 2.89 2.49
N ASP A 49 12.54 2.69 1.59
CA ASP A 49 13.05 1.37 1.23
C ASP A 49 13.76 0.70 2.42
N ALA A 50 14.55 1.46 3.18
CA ALA A 50 15.18 0.97 4.40
C ALA A 50 14.14 0.58 5.47
N ILE A 51 13.05 1.35 5.61
CA ILE A 51 11.92 1.01 6.49
C ILE A 51 11.24 -0.27 6.01
N ALA A 52 10.90 -0.36 4.72
CA ALA A 52 10.25 -1.52 4.12
C ALA A 52 11.08 -2.80 4.31
N GLU A 53 12.39 -2.75 4.03
CA GLU A 53 13.31 -3.88 4.19
C GLU A 53 13.38 -4.35 5.66
N ARG A 54 13.48 -3.39 6.60
CA ARG A 54 13.49 -3.71 8.02
C ARG A 54 12.16 -4.35 8.46
N LEU A 55 11.03 -3.77 8.06
CA LEU A 55 9.70 -4.28 8.41
C LEU A 55 9.46 -5.66 7.81
N GLY A 56 9.89 -5.91 6.58
CA GLY A 56 9.75 -7.22 5.95
C GLY A 56 10.47 -8.32 6.71
N ARG A 57 11.67 -8.04 7.25
CA ARG A 57 12.38 -8.97 8.15
C ARG A 57 11.66 -9.19 9.48
N VAL A 58 11.24 -8.10 10.14
CA VAL A 58 10.64 -8.15 11.47
C VAL A 58 9.27 -8.84 11.45
N LEU A 59 8.46 -8.54 10.43
CA LEU A 59 7.10 -9.08 10.25
C LEU A 59 7.09 -10.42 9.48
N LYS A 60 8.24 -10.85 8.96
CA LYS A 60 8.39 -12.09 8.18
C LYS A 60 7.39 -12.14 7.02
N GLY A 61 7.45 -11.14 6.15
CA GLY A 61 6.66 -11.06 4.92
C GLY A 61 7.23 -9.97 4.01
N ALA A 62 7.08 -10.13 2.69
CA ALA A 62 7.52 -9.09 1.76
C ALA A 62 6.69 -7.81 1.97
N VAL A 63 7.33 -6.66 1.81
CA VAL A 63 6.65 -5.37 1.76
C VAL A 63 6.62 -4.95 0.29
N SER A 64 5.43 -4.61 -0.20
CA SER A 64 5.19 -4.20 -1.59
C SER A 64 5.96 -2.93 -1.92
N GLU A 65 6.37 -2.80 -3.19
CA GLU A 65 7.00 -1.58 -3.70
C GLU A 65 6.02 -0.41 -3.78
N GLN A 66 4.71 -0.69 -3.88
CA GLN A 66 3.68 0.33 -3.93
C GLN A 66 3.65 1.16 -2.63
N ARG A 67 3.78 2.48 -2.80
CA ARG A 67 3.75 3.45 -1.69
C ARG A 67 2.42 4.18 -1.67
N TYR A 68 1.88 4.38 -0.47
CA TYR A 68 0.57 4.99 -0.28
C TYR A 68 0.71 6.34 0.41
N ALA A 69 -0.04 7.32 -0.12
CA ALA A 69 -0.14 8.67 0.42
C ALA A 69 -1.15 8.76 1.57
N GLY A 70 -2.15 7.89 1.58
CA GLY A 70 -3.19 7.92 2.60
C GLY A 70 -4.04 6.66 2.64
N LEU A 71 -4.70 6.45 3.78
CA LEU A 71 -5.60 5.33 4.03
C LEU A 71 -6.84 5.82 4.78
N VAL A 72 -8.01 5.36 4.37
CA VAL A 72 -9.27 5.49 5.11
C VAL A 72 -9.75 4.10 5.46
N TYR A 73 -9.97 3.85 6.75
CA TYR A 73 -10.25 2.52 7.27
C TYR A 73 -11.14 2.58 8.50
N ASP A 74 -11.88 1.50 8.77
CA ASP A 74 -12.63 1.31 10.00
C ASP A 74 -11.84 0.39 10.94
N HIS A 75 -11.76 0.76 12.22
CA HIS A 75 -11.19 -0.11 13.23
C HIS A 75 -12.01 0.01 14.51
N ASP A 76 -12.50 -1.13 15.01
CA ASP A 76 -13.41 -1.20 16.16
C ASP A 76 -14.65 -0.29 16.02
N GLY A 77 -15.22 -0.21 14.81
CA GLY A 77 -16.41 0.61 14.52
C GLY A 77 -16.16 2.11 14.52
N THR A 78 -14.90 2.53 14.52
CA THR A 78 -14.49 3.92 14.37
C THR A 78 -13.75 4.09 13.06
N ARG A 79 -14.23 5.04 12.25
CA ARG A 79 -13.58 5.42 11.01
C ARG A 79 -12.37 6.32 11.27
N TYR A 80 -11.22 5.94 10.71
CA TYR A 80 -9.98 6.67 10.79
C TYR A 80 -9.49 7.09 9.40
N ARG A 81 -8.63 8.11 9.40
CA ARG A 81 -7.88 8.55 8.23
C ARG A 81 -6.45 8.83 8.65
N SER A 82 -5.51 8.28 7.88
CA SER A 82 -4.09 8.49 8.07
C SER A 82 -3.51 8.93 6.73
N ASP A 83 -2.95 10.13 6.66
CA ASP A 83 -2.28 10.66 5.48
C ASP A 83 -0.80 10.91 5.81
N VAL A 84 0.10 10.57 4.90
CA VAL A 84 1.53 10.86 5.05
C VAL A 84 1.72 12.37 5.27
N GLY A 85 2.52 12.74 6.27
CA GLY A 85 2.75 14.14 6.65
C GLY A 85 1.76 14.73 7.64
N GLU A 86 0.61 14.08 7.85
CA GLU A 86 -0.39 14.52 8.82
C GLU A 86 -0.27 13.74 10.15
N ILE A 87 -0.90 14.27 11.20
CA ILE A 87 -0.97 13.60 12.50
C ILE A 87 -1.99 12.47 12.44
N ASP A 88 -1.57 11.24 12.71
CA ASP A 88 -2.47 10.10 12.85
C ASP A 88 -3.25 10.20 14.18
N PRO A 89 -4.59 10.12 14.15
CA PRO A 89 -5.43 10.35 15.33
C PRO A 89 -5.31 9.27 16.40
N ARG A 90 -4.81 8.07 16.08
CA ARG A 90 -4.66 6.95 17.04
C ARG A 90 -3.35 7.02 17.80
N THR A 91 -2.32 7.60 17.18
CA THR A 91 -0.97 7.68 17.74
C THR A 91 -0.62 9.06 18.27
N GLY A 92 -1.22 10.12 17.72
CA GLY A 92 -0.82 11.50 17.95
C GLY A 92 0.53 11.86 17.32
N GLU A 93 0.99 11.08 16.35
CA GLU A 93 2.28 11.26 15.68
C GLU A 93 2.11 11.47 14.18
N THR A 94 3.09 12.15 13.55
CA THR A 94 3.11 12.31 12.10
C THR A 94 3.29 10.96 11.40
N VAL A 95 2.46 10.68 10.40
CA VAL A 95 2.63 9.53 9.52
C VAL A 95 3.83 9.78 8.61
N VAL A 96 4.85 8.93 8.72
CA VAL A 96 6.07 8.99 7.91
C VAL A 96 5.87 8.32 6.55
N CYS A 97 5.29 7.13 6.54
CA CYS A 97 4.98 6.39 5.31
C CYS A 97 3.87 5.37 5.55
N ILE A 98 3.21 4.96 4.47
CA ILE A 98 2.21 3.88 4.46
C ILE A 98 2.65 2.87 3.41
N LEU A 99 2.78 1.61 3.83
CA LEU A 99 3.27 0.48 3.02
C LEU A 99 2.26 -0.67 3.07
N HIS A 100 2.48 -1.73 2.29
CA HIS A 100 1.58 -2.88 2.22
C HIS A 100 2.32 -4.21 2.22
N GLN A 101 1.73 -5.27 2.77
CA GLN A 101 2.21 -6.65 2.63
C GLN A 101 1.15 -7.48 1.90
N ASP A 102 1.29 -7.62 0.58
CA ASP A 102 0.30 -8.28 -0.28
C ASP A 102 -0.06 -9.70 0.20
N GLU A 103 0.93 -10.51 0.58
CA GLU A 103 0.71 -11.89 1.07
C GLU A 103 -0.05 -11.97 2.40
N ARG A 104 -0.11 -10.86 3.15
CA ARG A 104 -0.75 -10.78 4.46
C ARG A 104 -1.99 -9.90 4.45
N GLU A 105 -2.35 -9.32 3.30
CA GLU A 105 -3.53 -8.47 3.11
C GLU A 105 -3.60 -7.38 4.19
N GLN A 106 -2.49 -6.67 4.41
CA GLN A 106 -2.41 -5.65 5.45
C GLN A 106 -1.53 -4.45 5.09
N TYR A 107 -2.03 -3.28 5.44
CA TYR A 107 -1.32 -2.02 5.42
C TYR A 107 -0.48 -1.79 6.69
N LEU A 108 0.65 -1.13 6.51
CA LEU A 108 1.61 -0.76 7.54
C LEU A 108 1.67 0.77 7.64
N ILE A 109 0.93 1.36 8.57
CA ILE A 109 1.00 2.80 8.83
C ILE A 109 2.17 3.05 9.79
N CYS A 110 3.16 3.81 9.32
CA CYS A 110 4.39 4.06 10.04
C CYS A 110 4.45 5.49 10.61
N THR A 111 4.75 5.61 11.89
CA THR A 111 5.07 6.85 12.62
C THR A 111 6.45 6.70 13.28
N PRO A 112 7.07 7.76 13.83
CA PRO A 112 8.39 7.66 14.45
C PRO A 112 8.49 6.53 15.48
N LYS A 113 7.52 6.41 16.40
CA LYS A 113 7.52 5.34 17.42
C LYS A 113 6.84 4.05 16.98
N ARG A 114 6.31 3.98 15.75
CA ARG A 114 5.65 2.80 15.21
C ARG A 114 6.08 2.54 13.78
N GLY A 115 7.03 1.66 13.58
CA GLY A 115 7.38 1.15 12.27
C GLY A 115 8.33 2.02 11.46
N ALA A 116 8.50 3.33 11.73
CA ALA A 116 9.53 4.14 11.06
C ALA A 116 10.90 4.03 11.74
N ASP A 117 11.02 4.51 12.98
CA ASP A 117 12.30 4.47 13.72
C ASP A 117 12.30 3.38 14.79
N ALA A 118 11.14 3.12 15.41
CA ALA A 118 10.99 2.17 16.50
C ALA A 118 9.65 1.43 16.44
N GLY A 119 9.57 0.32 17.18
CA GLY A 119 8.33 -0.44 17.34
C GLY A 119 7.82 -1.10 16.06
N LEU A 120 6.63 -1.70 16.17
CA LEU A 120 5.87 -2.21 15.04
C LEU A 120 4.93 -1.13 14.50
N PRO A 121 4.65 -1.13 13.17
CA PRO A 121 3.67 -0.22 12.58
C PRO A 121 2.27 -0.48 13.12
N LEU A 122 1.35 0.45 12.89
CA LEU A 122 -0.06 0.11 12.98
C LEU A 122 -0.41 -0.79 11.80
N LEU A 123 -0.95 -1.96 12.10
CA LEU A 123 -1.42 -2.92 11.11
C LEU A 123 -2.91 -2.67 10.86
N VAL A 124 -3.29 -2.59 9.60
CA VAL A 124 -4.68 -2.44 9.16
C VAL A 124 -4.94 -3.49 8.09
N SER A 125 -5.88 -4.39 8.31
CA SER A 125 -6.27 -5.42 7.35
C SER A 125 -6.93 -4.79 6.12
N ASP A 126 -6.75 -5.36 4.93
CA ASP A 126 -7.41 -4.88 3.71
C ASP A 126 -8.94 -4.83 3.85
N THR A 127 -9.50 -5.75 4.63
CA THR A 127 -10.93 -5.81 4.94
C THR A 127 -11.43 -4.66 5.83
N GLU A 128 -10.52 -3.99 6.53
CA GLU A 128 -10.80 -2.78 7.32
C GLU A 128 -10.71 -1.51 6.46
N VAL A 129 -10.06 -1.59 5.29
CA VAL A 129 -9.82 -0.44 4.42
C VAL A 129 -11.06 -0.16 3.58
N GLU A 130 -11.52 1.09 3.62
CA GLU A 130 -12.52 1.60 2.68
C GLU A 130 -11.85 2.15 1.42
N LYS A 131 -10.69 2.78 1.60
CA LYS A 131 -9.95 3.44 0.53
C LYS A 131 -8.46 3.54 0.82
N ALA A 132 -7.66 3.20 -0.19
CA ALA A 132 -6.23 3.51 -0.25
C ALA A 132 -5.94 4.59 -1.31
N VAL A 133 -5.03 5.50 -1.00
CA VAL A 133 -4.56 6.54 -1.91
C VAL A 133 -3.10 6.26 -2.24
N VAL A 134 -2.80 5.96 -3.50
CA VAL A 134 -1.41 5.70 -3.94
C VAL A 134 -0.69 7.01 -4.23
N PHE A 135 0.62 7.06 -3.99
CA PHE A 135 1.41 8.16 -4.56
C PHE A 135 1.44 8.02 -6.08
N ARG A 136 1.43 9.16 -6.79
CA ARG A 136 1.75 9.19 -8.22
C ARG A 136 3.26 9.20 -8.37
N ASP A 137 3.77 8.37 -9.26
CA ASP A 137 5.09 8.59 -9.82
C ASP A 137 5.01 9.83 -10.72
N SER A 138 5.82 10.82 -10.38
CA SER A 138 5.95 12.10 -11.10
C SER A 138 7.26 12.12 -11.86
#